data_AF-A0A832UZG4-F1
#
_entry.id   AF-A0A832UZG4-F1
#
_cell.length_a   1.000
_cell.length_b   1.000
_cell.length_c   1.000
_cell.angle_alpha   90.00
_cell.angle_beta   90.00
_cell.angle_gamma   90.00
#
_symmetry.space_group_name_H-M   'P 1'
#
loop_
_entity.id
_entity.type
_entity.pdbx_description
1 polymer ?
#
loop_
_entity_poly.entity_id
_entity_poly.type
_entity_poly.pdbx_seq_one_letter_code
_entity_poly.pdbx_strand_id
1 'polypeptide(L)'
;MVFKAEVRVELKRGILDAEANTVQNSLQLLGFKGIGEVKTAKIFVIDVSAPTKEKAQEEVEEACKRLLANPVINNYSITIK
;
A
#
# COMPACT_ATOMS: atom_id res chain seq x y z
N MET A 1 -0.47 22.70 11.01
CA MET A 1 -1.65 21.82 11.23
C MET A 1 -1.16 20.38 11.19
N VAL A 2 -1.88 19.43 11.77
CA VAL A 2 -1.54 18.01 11.66
C VAL A 2 -2.59 17.32 10.80
N PHE A 3 -2.14 16.63 9.75
CA PHE A 3 -2.96 15.86 8.82
C PHE A 3 -2.68 14.38 8.99
N LYS A 4 -3.69 13.53 8.74
CA LYS A 4 -3.49 12.09 8.77
C LYS A 4 -3.38 11.56 7.34
N ALA A 5 -2.21 11.06 6.98
CA ALA A 5 -1.96 10.43 5.69
C ALA A 5 -2.07 8.92 5.79
N GLU A 6 -2.67 8.31 4.77
CA GLU A 6 -2.69 6.87 4.57
C GLU A 6 -2.03 6.56 3.23
N VAL A 7 -0.93 5.80 3.26
CA VAL A 7 -0.20 5.37 2.08
C VAL A 7 -0.40 3.88 1.90
N ARG A 8 -1.03 3.47 0.80
CA ARG A 8 -1.12 2.07 0.40
C ARG A 8 -0.01 1.77 -0.59
N VAL A 9 0.78 0.74 -0.31
CA VAL A 9 1.84 0.24 -1.20
C VAL A 9 1.55 -1.21 -1.55
N GLU A 10 1.51 -1.52 -2.84
CA GLU A 10 1.21 -2.86 -3.36
C GLU A 10 2.18 -3.24 -4.48
N LEU A 11 2.31 -4.54 -4.76
CA LEU A 11 3.13 -5.02 -5.87
C LEU A 11 2.48 -4.66 -7.22
N LYS A 12 3.31 -4.29 -8.20
CA LYS A 12 2.88 -4.07 -9.57
C LYS A 12 2.32 -5.36 -10.18
N ARG A 13 1.40 -5.20 -11.13
CA ARG A 13 0.87 -6.33 -11.91
C ARG A 13 2.01 -7.08 -12.59
N GLY A 14 2.00 -8.40 -12.48
CA GLY A 14 3.01 -9.29 -13.05
C GLY A 14 4.20 -9.58 -12.13
N ILE A 15 4.30 -8.91 -10.97
CA ILE A 15 5.25 -9.29 -9.92
C ILE A 15 4.63 -10.39 -9.07
N LEU A 16 5.40 -11.45 -8.82
CA LEU A 16 4.97 -12.57 -8.00
C LEU A 16 4.86 -12.15 -6.52
N ASP A 17 3.66 -12.25 -5.97
CA ASP A 17 3.40 -12.13 -4.54
C ASP A 17 3.36 -13.53 -3.91
N ALA A 18 4.50 -14.01 -3.39
CA ALA A 18 4.61 -15.35 -2.82
C ALA A 18 3.73 -15.52 -1.56
N GLU A 19 3.55 -14.45 -0.78
CA GLU A 19 2.73 -14.44 0.42
C GLU A 19 1.25 -14.57 0.06
N ALA A 20 0.75 -13.72 -0.85
CA ALA A 20 -0.64 -13.78 -1.29
C ALA A 20 -1.00 -15.12 -1.91
N ASN A 21 -0.10 -15.72 -2.71
CA ASN A 21 -0.32 -17.04 -3.28
C ASN A 21 -0.46 -18.13 -2.21
N THR A 22 0.39 -18.08 -1.18
CA THR A 22 0.32 -19.04 -0.05
C THR A 22 -0.99 -18.90 0.71
N VAL A 23 -1.43 -17.66 0.95
CA VAL A 23 -2.71 -17.37 1.60
C VAL A 23 -3.88 -17.85 0.75
N GLN A 24 -3.88 -17.57 -0.56
CA GLN A 24 -4.92 -18.01 -1.48
C GLN A 24 -5.07 -19.53 -1.49
N ASN A 25 -3.95 -20.26 -1.61
CA ASN A 25 -3.96 -21.72 -1.58
C ASN A 25 -4.50 -22.25 -0.25
N SER A 26 -4.11 -21.64 0.87
CA SER A 26 -4.59 -22.01 2.20
C SER A 26 -6.11 -21.82 2.33
N LEU A 27 -6.64 -20.71 1.80
CA LEU A 27 -8.08 -20.46 1.76
C LEU A 27 -8.83 -21.49 0.91
N GLN A 28 -8.27 -21.90 -0.24
CA GLN A 28 -8.87 -22.95 -1.06
C GLN A 28 -8.90 -24.30 -0.34
N LEU A 29 -7.81 -24.67 0.35
CA LEU A 29 -7.74 -25.91 1.15
C LEU A 29 -8.74 -25.93 2.30
N LEU A 30 -9.04 -24.76 2.88
CA LEU A 30 -10.08 -24.61 3.90
C LEU A 30 -11.52 -24.63 3.34
N GLY A 31 -11.69 -24.77 2.02
CA GLY A 31 -12.99 -24.91 1.37
C GLY A 31 -13.64 -23.60 0.93
N PHE A 32 -12.94 -22.47 0.95
CA PHE A 32 -13.46 -21.20 0.45
C PHE A 32 -13.45 -21.18 -1.09
N LYS A 33 -14.61 -21.44 -1.72
CA LYS A 33 -14.76 -21.56 -3.19
C LYS A 33 -15.05 -20.24 -3.93
N GLY A 34 -15.40 -19.18 -3.20
CA GLY A 34 -15.77 -17.88 -3.78
C GLY A 34 -14.66 -16.82 -3.75
N ILE A 35 -13.47 -17.15 -3.23
CA ILE A 35 -12.36 -16.20 -3.13
C ILE A 35 -11.56 -16.24 -4.43
N GLY A 36 -11.45 -15.08 -5.07
CA GLY A 36 -10.65 -14.89 -6.30
C GLY A 36 -9.18 -14.63 -6.00
N GLU A 37 -8.57 -13.73 -6.76
CA GLU A 37 -7.17 -13.34 -6.61
C GLU A 37 -6.93 -12.66 -5.25
N VAL A 38 -5.98 -13.17 -4.48
CA VAL A 38 -5.47 -12.53 -3.26
C VAL A 38 -4.26 -11.67 -3.60
N LYS A 39 -4.13 -10.52 -2.96
CA LYS A 39 -2.95 -9.63 -3.03
C LYS A 39 -2.60 -9.12 -1.65
N THR A 40 -1.31 -8.97 -1.38
CA THR A 40 -0.86 -8.23 -0.20
C THR A 40 -0.70 -6.75 -0.53
N ALA A 41 -0.92 -5.92 0.49
CA ALA A 41 -0.61 -4.50 0.44
C ALA A 41 -0.16 -4.04 1.82
N LYS A 42 0.78 -3.10 1.85
CA LYS A 42 1.25 -2.45 3.07
C LYS A 42 0.57 -1.10 3.21
N ILE A 43 0.04 -0.80 4.40
CA ILE A 43 -0.56 0.49 4.72
C ILE A 43 0.32 1.21 5.73
N PHE A 44 0.76 2.43 5.40
CA PHE A 44 1.39 3.34 6.36
C PHE A 44 0.35 4.39 6.78
N VAL A 45 0.18 4.55 8.08
CA VAL A 45 -0.64 5.64 8.66
C VAL A 45 0.31 6.63 9.31
N ILE A 46 0.33 7.86 8.82
CA ILE A 46 1.35 8.85 9.13
C ILE A 46 0.65 10.13 9.58
N ASP A 47 1.04 10.65 10.74
CA ASP A 47 0.66 12.01 11.15
C ASP A 47 1.70 12.99 10.57
N VAL A 48 1.22 13.97 9.81
CA VAL A 48 2.07 14.89 9.03
C VAL A 48 1.78 16.32 9.47
N SER A 49 2.79 16.97 10.04
CA SER A 49 2.68 18.39 10.41
C SER A 49 3.04 19.27 9.20
N ALA A 50 2.06 19.99 8.67
CA ALA A 50 2.23 20.85 7.51
C ALA A 50 1.35 22.12 7.59
N PRO A 51 1.68 23.18 6.83
CA PRO A 51 0.86 24.39 6.78
C PRO A 51 -0.44 24.20 6.00
N THR A 52 -0.46 23.32 4.98
CA THR A 52 -1.65 23.02 4.17
C THR A 52 -1.73 21.54 3.82
N LYS A 53 -2.89 21.10 3.32
CA LYS A 53 -3.12 19.71 2.88
C LYS A 53 -2.21 19.34 1.71
N GLU A 54 -2.00 20.27 0.79
CA GLU A 54 -1.15 20.10 -0.39
C GLU A 54 0.30 19.89 0.03
N LYS A 55 0.78 20.68 1.01
CA LYS A 55 2.12 20.50 1.57
C LYS A 55 2.28 19.17 2.32
N ALA A 56 1.26 18.74 3.07
CA ALA A 56 1.29 17.40 3.66
C ALA A 56 1.37 16.31 2.59
N GLN A 57 0.66 16.47 1.47
CA GLN A 57 0.70 15.52 0.36
C GLN A 57 2.06 15.47 -0.32
N GLU A 58 2.70 16.62 -0.59
CA GLU A 58 4.04 16.70 -1.17
C GLU A 58 5.09 15.97 -0.30
N GLU A 59 5.06 16.19 1.02
CA GLU A 59 5.97 15.55 1.98
C GLU A 59 5.82 14.02 1.99
N VAL A 60 4.57 13.54 2.01
CA VAL A 60 4.28 12.10 1.98
C VAL A 60 4.68 11.49 0.63
N GLU A 61 4.50 12.22 -0.47
CA GLU A 61 4.90 11.77 -1.79
C GLU A 61 6.43 11.66 -1.92
N GLU A 62 7.19 12.60 -1.34
CA GLU A 62 8.65 12.48 -1.27
C GLU A 62 9.06 11.24 -0.45
N ALA A 63 8.43 11.01 0.70
CA ALA A 63 8.69 9.83 1.52
C ALA A 63 8.43 8.52 0.75
N CYS A 64 7.37 8.47 -0.07
CA CYS A 64 7.06 7.33 -0.93
C CYS A 64 8.16 7.07 -1.96
N LYS A 65 8.61 8.12 -2.65
CA LYS A 65 9.65 8.04 -3.69
C LYS A 65 11.01 7.61 -3.13
N ARG A 66 11.34 8.06 -1.92
CA ARG A 66 12.66 7.83 -1.30
C ARG A 66 12.76 6.53 -0.51
N LEU A 67 11.66 6.06 0.08
CA LEU A 67 11.72 4.95 1.03
C LEU A 67 10.52 4.01 1.00
N LEU A 68 9.30 4.54 1.05
CA LEU A 68 8.14 3.68 1.37
C LEU A 68 7.75 2.72 0.23
N ALA A 69 8.09 3.07 -1.02
CA ALA A 69 7.80 2.25 -2.19
C ALA A 69 9.03 2.09 -3.08
N ASN A 70 9.28 0.87 -3.55
CA ASN A 70 10.27 0.63 -4.59
C ASN A 70 9.64 0.91 -5.97
N PRO A 71 10.15 1.89 -6.75
CA PRO A 71 9.52 2.30 -8.02
C PRO A 71 9.56 1.21 -9.10
N VAL A 72 10.42 0.20 -8.98
CA VAL A 72 10.51 -0.89 -9.95
C VAL A 72 9.35 -1.88 -9.75
N ILE A 73 9.07 -2.26 -8.51
CA ILE A 73 8.17 -3.37 -8.17
C ILE A 73 6.87 -2.97 -7.49
N ASN A 74 6.74 -1.73 -6.98
CA ASN A 74 5.57 -1.28 -6.25
C ASN A 74 4.79 -0.18 -6.98
N ASN A 75 3.47 -0.20 -6.78
CA ASN A 75 2.59 0.95 -6.93
C ASN A 75 2.23 1.48 -5.54
N TYR A 76 1.89 2.76 -5.45
CA TYR A 76 1.34 3.32 -4.21
C TYR A 76 0.21 4.33 -4.47
N SER A 77 -0.66 4.50 -3.48
CA SER A 77 -1.67 5.56 -3.43
C SER A 77 -1.61 6.27 -2.09
N ILE A 78 -1.88 7.58 -2.11
CA ILE A 78 -1.83 8.45 -0.93
C ILE A 78 -3.22 9.04 -0.72
N THR A 79 -3.73 8.97 0.51
CA THR A 79 -4.96 9.64 0.93
C THR A 79 -4.65 10.54 2.12
N ILE A 80 -4.87 11.84 2.00
CA ILE A 80 -4.74 12.80 3.12
C ILE A 80 -6.13 13.09 3.68
N LYS A 81 -6.30 12.83 4.98
CA LYS A 81 -7.49 13.12 5.79
C LYS A 81 -7.29 14.42 6.57
#